data_AF-A0A9E3QI19-F1
#
_entry.id   AF-A0A9E3QI19-F1
#
_cell.length_a   1.000
_cell.length_b   1.000
_cell.length_c   1.000
_cell.angle_alpha   90.00
_cell.angle_beta   90.00
_cell.angle_gamma   90.00
#
_symmetry.space_group_name_H-M   'P 1'
#
loop_
_entity.id
_entity.type
_entity.pdbx_description
1 polymer ?
#
loop_
_entity_poly.entity_id
_entity_poly.type
_entity_poly.pdbx_seq_one_letter_code
_entity_poly.pdbx_strand_id
1 'polypeptide(L)'
;LALNLTWLLGFYSFLLGGVLFPVTLGVWWSGRERPGGGWAATLAALMVLGYFAHLVSLGLTVVGLVVLAVMTPGANRRGRWAWTGAALLPLVPLGLVYRRLMTGGGAVRPIWGVLQEGIGSADVWSRQMGWIDPLTLGRKTALPFVAMPRAWFGLFAPIFWFSLALAALAAAIVWPAAGRLDSAASASRHERRGWAVLAALLLLGGLAGPDTLGPGHGNYLPQRLFLLGLVALVPVWELDGKRPLVRLAALLLTGALVVQSAYVWDYALISDRRAGAIARAVPAVGRNMRVGTLLIGIQGPYRANPILHVDNQLGIGTGNIVWNNYETAHYYFPVQFRPDLRHPPAFVFEEVAIRDDPADAPERARLWEQLLQEYHDLLDVLVVWGSDPRLDGITARWFDPEPMYDDGWVRVLRRRGR
;
A
#
# COMPACT_ATOMS: atom_id res chain seq x y z
N LEU A 1 2.51 12.15 3.86
CA LEU A 1 1.58 11.22 3.17
C LEU A 1 1.73 11.24 1.65
N ALA A 2 2.18 12.32 1.01
CA ALA A 2 2.46 12.31 -0.43
C ALA A 2 3.75 11.52 -0.77
N LEU A 3 3.79 10.93 -1.98
CA LEU A 3 4.90 10.16 -2.58
C LEU A 3 5.48 9.10 -1.63
N ASN A 4 4.77 7.99 -1.47
CA ASN A 4 5.21 6.86 -0.65
C ASN A 4 4.80 5.54 -1.32
N LEU A 5 5.27 4.40 -0.81
CA LEU A 5 5.02 3.09 -1.43
C LEU A 5 3.52 2.81 -1.58
N THR A 6 2.72 3.07 -0.55
CA THR A 6 1.28 2.79 -0.58
C THR A 6 0.55 3.64 -1.63
N TRP A 7 1.07 4.84 -1.94
CA TRP A 7 0.57 5.66 -3.04
C TRP A 7 0.86 4.98 -4.39
N LEU A 8 2.09 4.51 -4.57
CA LEU A 8 2.50 3.85 -5.81
C LEU A 8 1.79 2.50 -6.03
N LEU A 9 1.43 1.80 -4.96
CA LEU A 9 0.63 0.58 -4.99
C LEU A 9 -0.88 0.83 -5.20
N GLY A 10 -1.30 2.08 -5.39
CA GLY A 10 -2.70 2.42 -5.65
C GLY A 10 -3.61 2.37 -4.41
N PHE A 11 -3.07 2.41 -3.18
CA PHE A 11 -3.87 2.41 -1.95
C PHE A 11 -4.49 3.80 -1.66
N TYR A 12 -5.12 4.41 -2.67
CA TYR A 12 -5.66 5.77 -2.60
C TYR A 12 -6.74 5.91 -1.54
N SER A 13 -7.63 4.94 -1.40
CA SER A 13 -8.68 4.94 -0.37
C SER A 13 -8.09 4.90 1.04
N PHE A 14 -7.04 4.08 1.25
CA PHE A 14 -6.28 4.09 2.51
C PHE A 14 -5.59 5.43 2.76
N LEU A 15 -4.96 6.03 1.75
CA LEU A 15 -4.28 7.32 1.89
C LEU A 15 -5.24 8.46 2.17
N LEU A 16 -6.43 8.45 1.58
CA LEU A 16 -7.50 9.39 1.92
C LEU A 16 -7.87 9.25 3.39
N GLY A 17 -8.10 8.02 3.87
CA GLY A 17 -8.32 7.76 5.29
C GLY A 17 -7.11 8.14 6.16
N GLY A 18 -5.90 7.97 5.65
CA GLY A 18 -4.65 8.40 6.27
C GLY A 18 -4.52 9.91 6.39
N VAL A 19 -5.13 10.70 5.49
CA VAL A 19 -5.25 12.17 5.61
C VAL A 19 -6.31 12.55 6.64
N LEU A 20 -7.41 11.79 6.71
CA LEU A 20 -8.45 11.99 7.74
C LEU A 20 -7.93 11.67 9.14
N PHE A 21 -6.98 10.75 9.29
CA PHE A 21 -6.35 10.41 10.56
C PHE A 21 -5.80 11.64 11.31
N PRO A 22 -4.79 12.39 10.81
CA PRO A 22 -4.26 13.55 11.52
C PRO A 22 -5.27 14.69 11.64
N VAL A 23 -6.17 14.87 10.66
CA VAL A 23 -7.24 15.88 10.73
C VAL A 23 -8.18 15.58 11.90
N THR A 24 -8.63 14.33 12.02
CA THR A 24 -9.54 13.91 13.10
C THR A 24 -8.87 14.00 14.46
N LEU A 25 -7.63 13.52 14.58
CA LEU A 25 -6.89 13.62 15.83
C LEU A 25 -6.56 15.08 16.18
N GLY A 26 -6.33 15.95 15.20
CA GLY A 26 -6.15 17.39 15.39
C GLY A 26 -7.42 18.10 15.89
N VAL A 27 -8.58 17.79 15.29
CA VAL A 27 -9.89 18.26 15.78
C VAL A 27 -10.12 17.78 17.20
N TRP A 28 -9.85 16.51 17.49
CA TRP A 28 -9.93 15.96 18.84
C TRP A 28 -9.04 16.74 19.80
N TRP A 29 -7.78 16.96 19.42
CA TRP A 29 -6.79 17.66 20.23
C TRP A 29 -7.21 19.10 20.57
N SER A 30 -7.78 19.82 19.61
CA SER A 30 -8.19 21.23 19.78
C SER A 30 -9.35 21.41 20.78
N GLY A 31 -10.30 20.47 20.79
CA GLY A 31 -11.49 20.54 21.67
C GLY A 31 -11.35 19.78 22.98
N ARG A 32 -10.20 19.13 23.24
CA ARG A 32 -10.04 18.22 24.37
C ARG A 32 -10.35 18.84 25.73
N GLU A 33 -10.01 20.11 25.98
CA GLU A 33 -10.22 20.73 27.30
C GLU A 33 -11.65 21.23 27.51
N ARG A 34 -12.42 21.40 26.44
CA ARG A 34 -13.82 21.87 26.48
C ARG A 34 -14.68 21.02 25.53
N PRO A 35 -14.82 19.71 25.81
CA PRO A 35 -15.58 18.84 24.93
C PRO A 35 -17.07 19.20 25.00
N GLY A 36 -17.76 19.13 23.86
CA GLY A 36 -19.18 19.46 23.74
C GLY A 36 -19.81 18.87 22.49
N GLY A 37 -21.12 19.10 22.31
CA GLY A 37 -21.92 18.47 21.25
C GLY A 37 -21.40 18.74 19.83
N GLY A 38 -21.08 20.00 19.48
CA GLY A 38 -20.55 20.35 18.16
C GLY A 38 -19.20 19.71 17.85
N TRP A 39 -18.33 19.58 18.86
CA TRP A 39 -17.05 18.88 18.75
C TRP A 39 -17.25 17.39 18.50
N ALA A 40 -18.13 16.74 19.29
CA ALA A 40 -18.45 15.33 19.11
C ALA A 40 -19.13 15.05 17.76
N ALA A 41 -20.03 15.92 17.29
CA ALA A 41 -20.66 15.82 15.98
C ALA A 41 -19.64 15.96 14.83
N THR A 42 -18.66 16.85 14.97
CA THR A 42 -17.58 17.00 13.98
C THR A 42 -16.73 15.73 13.91
N LEU A 43 -16.34 15.17 15.06
CA LEU A 43 -15.61 13.91 15.12
C LEU A 43 -16.42 12.74 14.54
N ALA A 44 -17.71 12.66 14.87
CA ALA A 44 -18.63 11.68 14.31
C ALA A 44 -18.69 11.76 12.77
N ALA A 45 -18.83 12.96 12.20
CA ALA A 45 -18.81 13.15 10.76
C ALA A 45 -17.50 12.68 10.12
N LEU A 46 -16.35 12.99 10.74
CA LEU A 46 -15.05 12.53 10.27
C LEU A 46 -14.88 11.02 10.37
N MET A 47 -15.45 10.37 11.40
CA MET A 47 -15.46 8.91 11.53
C MET A 47 -16.30 8.24 10.44
N VAL A 48 -17.46 8.80 10.12
CA VAL A 48 -18.30 8.32 9.00
C VAL A 48 -17.56 8.48 7.68
N LEU A 49 -16.92 9.63 7.44
CA LEU A 49 -16.11 9.83 6.24
C LEU A 49 -14.93 8.85 6.18
N GLY A 50 -14.27 8.59 7.32
CA GLY A 50 -13.20 7.60 7.44
C GLY A 50 -13.66 6.18 7.12
N TYR A 51 -14.90 5.81 7.48
CA TYR A 51 -15.50 4.52 7.11
C TYR A 51 -15.62 4.36 5.59
N PHE A 52 -16.09 5.40 4.89
CA PHE A 52 -16.19 5.39 3.44
C PHE A 52 -14.85 5.55 2.72
N ALA A 53 -13.81 6.02 3.41
CA ALA A 53 -12.46 6.04 2.88
C ALA A 53 -11.82 4.64 2.96
N HIS A 54 -11.47 4.16 4.15
CA HIS A 54 -10.83 2.85 4.31
C HIS A 54 -10.82 2.37 5.77
N LEU A 55 -11.17 1.10 5.99
CA LEU A 55 -11.42 0.56 7.33
C LEU A 55 -10.18 0.42 8.20
N VAL A 56 -9.02 0.08 7.61
CA VAL A 56 -7.76 0.02 8.38
C VAL A 56 -7.41 1.41 8.94
N SER A 57 -7.41 2.47 8.12
CA SER A 57 -7.16 3.82 8.61
C SER A 57 -8.24 4.30 9.59
N LEU A 58 -9.51 3.92 9.40
CA LEU A 58 -10.56 4.20 10.38
C LEU A 58 -10.24 3.54 11.73
N GLY A 59 -9.96 2.23 11.75
CA GLY A 59 -9.64 1.49 12.95
C GLY A 59 -8.45 2.09 13.70
N LEU A 60 -7.40 2.46 12.96
CA LEU A 60 -6.23 3.15 13.54
C LEU A 60 -6.56 4.55 14.06
N THR A 61 -7.50 5.26 13.42
CA THR A 61 -8.00 6.55 13.94
C THR A 61 -8.77 6.37 15.24
N VAL A 62 -9.63 5.34 15.34
CA VAL A 62 -10.34 5.00 16.59
C VAL A 62 -9.34 4.67 17.70
N VAL A 63 -8.32 3.84 17.41
CA VAL A 63 -7.23 3.56 18.36
C VAL A 63 -6.53 4.85 18.79
N GLY A 64 -6.25 5.75 17.84
CA GLY A 64 -5.69 7.06 18.12
C GLY A 64 -6.54 7.90 19.09
N LEU A 65 -7.83 8.02 18.82
CA LEU A 65 -8.77 8.75 19.68
C LEU A 65 -8.83 8.16 21.10
N VAL A 66 -8.87 6.83 21.22
CA VAL A 66 -8.86 6.14 22.51
C VAL A 66 -7.56 6.42 23.27
N VAL A 67 -6.41 6.21 22.63
CA VAL A 67 -5.09 6.45 23.25
C VAL A 67 -4.97 7.91 23.70
N LEU A 68 -5.36 8.87 22.87
CA LEU A 68 -5.31 10.28 23.23
C LEU A 68 -6.27 10.61 24.39
N ALA A 69 -7.48 10.06 24.41
CA ALA A 69 -8.44 10.26 25.51
C ALA A 69 -7.94 9.69 26.84
N VAL A 70 -7.26 8.55 26.81
CA VAL A 70 -6.69 7.88 28.00
C VAL A 70 -5.44 8.60 28.50
N MET A 71 -4.49 8.85 27.59
CA MET A 71 -3.09 9.13 27.94
C MET A 71 -2.76 10.62 27.97
N THR A 72 -3.61 11.49 27.40
CA THR A 72 -3.40 12.94 27.46
C THR A 72 -3.80 13.45 28.86
N PRO A 73 -2.94 14.17 29.59
CA PRO A 73 -3.30 14.77 30.88
C PRO A 73 -4.37 15.87 30.72
N GLY A 74 -5.01 16.30 31.81
CA GLY A 74 -6.02 17.37 31.81
C GLY A 74 -7.08 17.19 32.89
N ALA A 75 -7.78 18.27 33.24
CA ALA A 75 -8.73 18.31 34.36
C ALA A 75 -10.04 17.57 34.04
N ASN A 76 -10.53 17.66 32.79
CA ASN A 76 -11.82 17.09 32.39
C ASN A 76 -11.70 15.69 31.73
N ARG A 77 -11.02 14.74 32.39
CA ARG A 77 -10.85 13.39 31.83
C ARG A 77 -12.17 12.71 31.52
N ARG A 78 -13.10 12.66 32.47
CA ARG A 78 -14.39 11.95 32.30
C ARG A 78 -15.22 12.53 31.15
N GLY A 79 -15.30 13.86 31.04
CA GLY A 79 -16.00 14.53 29.94
C GLY A 79 -15.39 14.18 28.59
N ARG A 80 -14.05 14.20 28.46
CA ARG A 80 -13.36 13.80 27.22
C ARG A 80 -13.70 12.38 26.81
N TRP A 81 -13.68 11.44 27.75
CA TRP A 81 -14.03 10.05 27.47
C TRP A 81 -15.47 9.88 27.02
N ALA A 82 -16.41 10.49 27.73
CA ALA A 82 -17.83 10.42 27.39
C ALA A 82 -18.10 10.99 25.98
N TRP A 83 -17.57 12.17 25.68
CA TRP A 83 -17.78 12.80 24.38
C TRP A 83 -17.01 12.13 23.23
N THR A 84 -15.82 11.56 23.50
CA THR A 84 -15.12 10.72 22.51
C THR A 84 -15.94 9.47 22.22
N GLY A 85 -16.47 8.80 23.24
CA GLY A 85 -17.37 7.66 23.08
C GLY A 85 -18.63 8.00 22.30
N ALA A 86 -19.26 9.15 22.60
CA ALA A 86 -20.42 9.64 21.86
C ALA A 86 -20.10 9.87 20.36
N ALA A 87 -18.92 10.43 20.06
CA ALA A 87 -18.48 10.62 18.67
C ALA A 87 -18.27 9.31 17.89
N LEU A 88 -18.04 8.19 18.59
CA LEU A 88 -17.86 6.87 17.97
C LEU A 88 -19.17 6.11 17.76
N LEU A 89 -20.30 6.56 18.32
CA LEU A 89 -21.60 5.89 18.20
C LEU A 89 -22.02 5.57 16.75
N PRO A 90 -21.79 6.44 15.74
CA PRO A 90 -22.13 6.11 14.35
C PRO A 90 -21.40 4.88 13.79
N LEU A 91 -20.27 4.47 14.38
CA LEU A 91 -19.54 3.28 13.94
C LEU A 91 -20.26 1.97 14.32
N VAL A 92 -21.20 2.00 15.26
CA VAL A 92 -21.97 0.82 15.66
C VAL A 92 -22.84 0.31 14.50
N PRO A 93 -23.78 1.09 13.93
CA PRO A 93 -24.57 0.64 12.79
C PRO A 93 -23.70 0.36 11.56
N LEU A 94 -22.65 1.15 11.31
CA LEU A 94 -21.73 0.94 10.19
C LEU A 94 -20.96 -0.38 10.33
N GLY A 95 -20.52 -0.73 11.54
CA GLY A 95 -19.87 -2.01 11.83
C GLY A 95 -20.80 -3.21 11.59
N LEU A 96 -22.10 -3.07 11.88
CA LEU A 96 -23.10 -4.09 11.58
C LEU A 96 -23.32 -4.25 10.06
N VAL A 97 -23.36 -3.14 9.32
CA VAL A 97 -23.45 -3.16 7.85
C VAL A 97 -22.21 -3.84 7.26
N TYR A 98 -21.01 -3.43 7.67
CA TYR A 98 -19.77 -4.05 7.22
C TYR A 98 -19.75 -5.55 7.50
N ARG A 99 -20.09 -5.97 8.73
CA ARG A 99 -20.14 -7.39 9.09
C ARG A 99 -21.06 -8.20 8.17
N ARG A 100 -22.18 -7.64 7.72
CA ARG A 100 -23.10 -8.32 6.78
C ARG A 100 -22.50 -8.47 5.38
N LEU A 101 -21.68 -7.51 4.94
CA LEU A 101 -20.99 -7.56 3.65
C LEU A 101 -19.77 -8.51 3.68
N MET A 102 -19.18 -8.71 4.86
CA MET A 102 -17.96 -9.51 5.07
C MET A 102 -18.15 -11.04 5.05
N THR A 103 -19.36 -11.55 4.79
CA THR A 103 -19.66 -12.99 4.89
C THR A 103 -18.83 -13.87 3.94
N GLY A 104 -18.24 -13.29 2.88
CA GLY A 104 -17.34 -13.98 1.94
C GLY A 104 -15.84 -13.91 2.29
N GLY A 105 -15.43 -13.22 3.35
CA GLY A 105 -14.02 -12.84 3.54
C GLY A 105 -13.09 -13.84 4.21
N GLY A 106 -13.62 -14.99 4.64
CA GLY A 106 -12.86 -15.98 5.39
C GLY A 106 -12.47 -15.53 6.80
N ALA A 107 -11.78 -16.41 7.53
CA ALA A 107 -11.41 -16.16 8.91
C ALA A 107 -10.37 -15.02 9.03
N VAL A 108 -10.58 -14.13 9.99
CA VAL A 108 -9.61 -13.11 10.40
C VAL A 108 -8.56 -13.79 11.27
N ARG A 109 -7.37 -14.05 10.72
CA ARG A 109 -6.24 -14.65 11.42
C ARG A 109 -4.96 -13.85 11.17
N PRO A 110 -4.26 -13.38 12.22
CA PRO A 110 -2.99 -12.68 12.01
C PRO A 110 -1.95 -13.63 11.41
N ILE A 111 -1.27 -13.18 10.36
CA ILE A 111 -0.19 -13.92 9.70
C ILE A 111 1.06 -13.05 9.73
N TRP A 112 2.16 -13.58 10.24
CA TRP A 112 3.47 -12.95 10.22
C TRP A 112 4.29 -13.59 9.10
N GLY A 113 4.50 -12.92 7.98
CA GLY A 113 5.20 -13.47 6.83
C GLY A 113 6.71 -13.60 7.08
N VAL A 114 7.39 -12.51 7.37
CA VAL A 114 8.86 -12.54 7.61
C VAL A 114 9.17 -13.02 9.03
N LEU A 115 8.43 -12.54 10.03
CA LEU A 115 8.74 -12.82 11.44
C LEU A 115 8.45 -14.26 11.89
N GLN A 116 7.62 -15.03 11.16
CA GLN A 116 7.40 -16.46 11.47
C GLN A 116 8.64 -17.33 11.26
N GLU A 117 9.63 -16.86 10.49
CA GLU A 117 10.88 -17.60 10.23
C GLU A 117 11.84 -17.59 11.44
N GLY A 118 11.61 -16.70 12.41
CA GLY A 118 12.33 -16.68 13.70
C GLY A 118 12.84 -15.30 14.10
N ILE A 119 12.29 -14.73 15.18
CA ILE A 119 12.62 -13.39 15.70
C ILE A 119 14.06 -13.22 16.24
N GLY A 120 14.81 -14.31 16.38
CA GLY A 120 16.20 -14.28 16.87
C GLY A 120 17.24 -14.00 15.77
N SER A 121 16.86 -14.02 14.49
CA SER A 121 17.81 -13.88 13.38
C SER A 121 17.96 -12.43 12.92
N ALA A 122 19.21 -11.96 12.79
CA ALA A 122 19.52 -10.65 12.25
C ALA A 122 19.09 -10.50 10.78
N ASP A 123 19.12 -11.59 10.00
CA ASP A 123 18.63 -11.61 8.63
C ASP A 123 17.12 -11.36 8.55
N VAL A 124 16.36 -12.02 9.42
CA VAL A 124 14.90 -11.86 9.52
C VAL A 124 14.55 -10.40 9.83
N TRP A 125 15.27 -9.77 10.76
CA TRP A 125 15.07 -8.35 11.06
C TRP A 125 15.49 -7.43 9.91
N SER A 126 16.57 -7.72 9.19
CA SER A 126 16.97 -6.97 8.00
C SER A 126 15.88 -6.99 6.92
N ARG A 127 15.31 -8.17 6.66
CA ARG A 127 14.18 -8.35 5.74
C ARG A 127 12.92 -7.65 6.24
N GLN A 128 12.60 -7.77 7.53
CA GLN A 128 11.46 -7.07 8.13
C GLN A 128 11.59 -5.55 8.00
N MET A 129 12.76 -4.99 8.27
CA MET A 129 13.01 -3.55 8.09
C MET A 129 12.86 -3.11 6.63
N GLY A 130 13.18 -3.96 5.66
CA GLY A 130 12.88 -3.72 4.25
C GLY A 130 11.40 -3.84 3.91
N TRP A 131 10.69 -4.76 4.54
CA TRP A 131 9.28 -5.00 4.32
C TRP A 131 8.43 -3.82 4.84
N ILE A 132 8.62 -3.42 6.10
CA ILE A 132 7.79 -2.38 6.76
C ILE A 132 7.99 -0.98 6.20
N ASP A 133 9.07 -0.73 5.47
CA ASP A 133 9.42 0.57 4.90
C ASP A 133 8.28 1.11 4.00
N PRO A 134 7.55 2.16 4.44
CA PRO A 134 6.45 2.70 3.66
C PRO A 134 6.92 3.77 2.67
N LEU A 135 8.20 4.18 2.69
CA LEU A 135 8.69 5.35 1.95
C LEU A 135 9.39 4.94 0.65
N THR A 136 10.28 3.95 0.68
CA THR A 136 11.08 3.63 -0.50
C THR A 136 10.24 3.01 -1.61
N LEU A 137 10.26 3.64 -2.79
CA LEU A 137 9.55 3.20 -4.00
C LEU A 137 10.36 2.17 -4.80
N GLY A 138 11.67 2.40 -4.89
CA GLY A 138 12.62 1.53 -5.58
C GLY A 138 12.97 0.27 -4.78
N ARG A 139 13.57 -0.72 -5.45
CA ARG A 139 14.38 -1.73 -4.77
C ARG A 139 15.61 -1.04 -4.17
N LYS A 140 16.10 -1.53 -3.03
CA LYS A 140 17.29 -0.97 -2.36
C LYS A 140 18.59 -1.09 -3.19
N THR A 141 18.54 -1.79 -4.31
CA THR A 141 19.64 -1.96 -5.26
C THR A 141 19.47 -1.14 -6.54
N ALA A 142 18.41 -0.32 -6.63
CA ALA A 142 18.11 0.49 -7.82
C ALA A 142 18.31 1.98 -7.54
N LEU A 143 18.76 2.72 -8.55
CA LEU A 143 18.89 4.17 -8.55
C LEU A 143 18.06 4.71 -9.73
N PRO A 144 17.30 5.81 -9.59
CA PRO A 144 16.49 6.33 -10.69
C PRO A 144 17.36 6.64 -11.91
N PHE A 145 16.83 6.37 -13.09
CA PHE A 145 17.50 6.57 -14.39
C PHE A 145 18.75 5.71 -14.63
N VAL A 146 19.03 4.71 -13.77
CA VAL A 146 20.17 3.79 -13.91
C VAL A 146 19.68 2.36 -14.02
N ALA A 147 20.04 1.68 -15.12
CA ALA A 147 19.59 0.32 -15.41
C ALA A 147 20.31 -0.77 -14.59
N MET A 148 21.54 -0.51 -14.12
CA MET A 148 22.36 -1.52 -13.45
C MET A 148 22.09 -1.57 -11.95
N PRO A 149 21.74 -2.73 -11.36
CA PRO A 149 21.58 -2.83 -9.92
C PRO A 149 22.94 -2.78 -9.19
N ARG A 150 23.02 -2.06 -8.08
CA ARG A 150 24.21 -2.01 -7.20
C ARG A 150 23.80 -1.97 -5.74
N ALA A 151 24.46 -2.75 -4.89
CA ALA A 151 24.13 -2.81 -3.46
C ALA A 151 24.27 -1.45 -2.73
N TRP A 152 25.27 -0.64 -3.11
CA TRP A 152 25.50 0.67 -2.49
C TRP A 152 24.46 1.73 -2.85
N PHE A 153 23.60 1.49 -3.85
CA PHE A 153 22.47 2.38 -4.16
C PHE A 153 21.49 2.50 -2.99
N GLY A 154 21.51 1.58 -2.02
CA GLY A 154 20.74 1.71 -0.78
C GLY A 154 21.03 2.99 0.02
N LEU A 155 22.22 3.60 -0.13
CA LEU A 155 22.57 4.90 0.46
C LEU A 155 21.76 6.06 -0.16
N PHE A 156 21.24 5.86 -1.36
CA PHE A 156 20.36 6.79 -2.07
C PHE A 156 18.88 6.41 -1.91
N ALA A 157 18.55 5.45 -1.04
CA ALA A 157 17.16 5.17 -0.73
C ALA A 157 16.58 6.29 0.16
N PRO A 158 15.39 6.84 -0.14
CA PRO A 158 14.76 7.88 0.67
C PRO A 158 14.64 7.54 2.16
N ILE A 159 14.40 6.26 2.50
CA ILE A 159 14.35 5.81 3.88
C ILE A 159 15.67 6.01 4.65
N PHE A 160 16.82 5.94 3.98
CA PHE A 160 18.13 6.16 4.61
C PHE A 160 18.25 7.61 5.09
N TRP A 161 18.03 8.57 4.19
CA TRP A 161 18.04 10.00 4.50
C TRP A 161 16.99 10.40 5.53
N PHE A 162 15.78 9.82 5.39
CA PHE A 162 14.70 10.00 6.37
C PHE A 162 15.11 9.49 7.76
N SER A 163 15.72 8.31 7.85
CA SER A 163 16.17 7.73 9.12
C SER A 163 17.27 8.57 9.78
N LEU A 164 18.21 9.10 9.00
CA LEU A 164 19.21 10.06 9.50
C LEU A 164 18.54 11.35 10.03
N ALA A 165 17.51 11.85 9.34
CA ALA A 165 16.75 13.00 9.81
C ALA A 165 16.03 12.72 11.15
N LEU A 166 15.38 11.55 11.26
CA LEU A 166 14.76 11.11 12.51
C LEU A 166 15.77 11.02 13.66
N ALA A 167 16.96 10.46 13.39
CA ALA A 167 18.03 10.38 14.37
C ALA A 167 18.52 11.78 14.81
N ALA A 168 18.67 12.71 13.87
CA ALA A 168 19.03 14.10 14.18
C ALA A 168 17.95 14.81 15.03
N LEU A 169 16.66 14.59 14.74
CA LEU A 169 15.55 15.11 15.54
C LEU A 169 15.54 14.49 16.96
N ALA A 170 15.75 13.19 17.08
CA ALA A 170 15.85 12.51 18.37
C ALA A 170 17.05 13.05 19.19
N ALA A 171 18.21 13.22 18.55
CA ALA A 171 19.38 13.82 19.19
C ALA A 171 19.12 15.26 19.64
N ALA A 172 18.37 16.05 18.87
CA ALA A 172 17.99 17.43 19.24
C ALA A 172 17.09 17.51 20.49
N ILE A 173 16.41 16.40 20.85
CA ILE A 173 15.59 16.27 22.06
C ILE A 173 16.44 15.82 23.25
N VAL A 174 17.34 14.85 23.04
CA VAL A 174 18.18 14.25 24.09
C VAL A 174 19.36 15.15 24.47
N TRP A 175 19.85 15.97 23.54
CA TRP A 175 20.96 16.90 23.76
C TRP A 175 20.43 18.34 23.89
N PRO A 176 19.72 18.69 24.98
CA PRO A 176 19.32 20.07 25.20
C PRO A 176 20.59 20.92 25.23
N ALA A 177 20.60 22.00 24.44
CA ALA A 177 21.69 22.98 24.48
C ALA A 177 21.92 23.35 25.95
N ALA A 178 23.09 22.99 26.46
CA ALA A 178 23.44 23.12 27.87
C ALA A 178 23.13 24.55 28.34
N GLY A 179 22.09 24.72 29.17
CA GLY A 179 21.80 26.00 29.81
C GLY A 179 20.35 26.49 29.90
N ARG A 180 19.33 25.82 29.34
CA ARG A 180 17.92 26.21 29.57
C ARG A 180 17.01 25.03 29.85
N LEU A 181 16.91 24.66 31.12
CA LEU A 181 15.78 23.87 31.63
C LEU A 181 14.59 24.81 31.84
N ASP A 182 13.99 25.28 30.75
CA ASP A 182 12.76 26.07 30.83
C ASP A 182 11.64 25.16 31.33
N SER A 183 11.06 25.49 32.48
CA SER A 183 9.91 24.78 33.09
C SER A 183 8.72 24.66 32.12
N ALA A 184 8.56 25.62 31.21
CA ALA A 184 7.58 25.60 30.13
C ALA A 184 7.74 24.40 29.17
N ALA A 185 8.99 24.00 28.86
CA ALA A 185 9.27 22.85 27.99
C ALA A 185 9.03 21.49 28.69
N SER A 186 8.93 21.47 30.02
CA SER A 186 8.52 20.29 30.78
C SER A 186 7.01 20.10 30.75
N ALA A 187 6.26 21.20 30.94
CA ALA A 187 4.80 21.19 30.84
C ALA A 187 4.33 20.77 29.43
N SER A 188 4.94 21.32 28.37
CA SER A 188 4.59 20.95 26.98
C SER A 188 4.87 19.47 26.67
N ARG A 189 5.97 18.92 27.20
CA ARG A 189 6.30 17.49 27.07
C ARG A 189 5.27 16.60 27.76
N HIS A 190 4.80 17.00 28.94
CA HIS A 190 3.77 16.24 29.66
C HIS A 190 2.46 16.20 28.87
N GLU A 191 2.07 17.31 28.24
CA GLU A 191 0.88 17.35 27.38
C GLU A 191 0.99 16.38 26.20
N ARG A 192 2.14 16.33 25.53
CA ARG A 192 2.37 15.50 24.33
C ARG A 192 2.52 14.00 24.58
N ARG A 193 2.45 13.54 25.84
CA ARG A 193 2.59 12.12 26.19
C ARG A 193 1.65 11.21 25.39
N GLY A 194 0.40 11.63 25.18
CA GLY A 194 -0.58 10.86 24.41
C GLY A 194 -0.12 10.59 22.98
N TRP A 195 0.44 11.59 22.31
CA TRP A 195 1.00 11.46 20.96
C TRP A 195 2.21 10.54 20.92
N ALA A 196 3.12 10.65 21.89
CA ALA A 196 4.29 9.78 21.97
C ALA A 196 3.90 8.31 22.15
N VAL A 197 2.92 8.03 23.01
CA VAL A 197 2.38 6.67 23.20
C VAL A 197 1.71 6.17 21.92
N LEU A 198 0.89 6.98 21.27
CA LEU A 198 0.24 6.61 20.01
C LEU A 198 1.26 6.30 18.91
N ALA A 199 2.25 7.18 18.71
CA ALA A 199 3.31 6.96 17.74
C ALA A 199 4.09 5.68 18.04
N ALA A 200 4.47 5.44 19.30
CA ALA A 200 5.17 4.23 19.69
C ALA A 200 4.33 2.97 19.42
N LEU A 201 3.04 2.96 19.79
CA LEU A 201 2.14 1.82 19.55
C LEU A 201 2.02 1.51 18.05
N LEU A 202 1.87 2.53 17.20
CA LEU A 202 1.73 2.35 15.75
C LEU A 202 3.04 1.92 15.10
N LEU A 203 4.18 2.50 15.51
CA LEU A 203 5.50 2.13 14.98
C LEU A 203 5.90 0.71 15.40
N LEU A 204 5.72 0.35 16.66
CA LEU A 204 5.99 -1.01 17.16
C LEU A 204 4.99 -2.02 16.58
N GLY A 205 3.73 -1.63 16.43
CA GLY A 205 2.71 -2.44 15.76
C GLY A 205 3.03 -2.65 14.28
N GLY A 206 3.59 -1.65 13.59
CA GLY A 206 4.11 -1.82 12.24
C GLY A 206 5.35 -2.73 12.20
N LEU A 207 6.26 -2.57 13.15
CA LEU A 207 7.51 -3.33 13.20
C LEU A 207 7.31 -4.82 13.54
N ALA A 208 6.46 -5.13 14.51
CA ALA A 208 6.29 -6.47 15.09
C ALA A 208 4.89 -7.07 14.89
N GLY A 209 3.96 -6.32 14.31
CA GLY A 209 2.61 -6.81 14.04
C GLY A 209 2.55 -7.76 12.84
N PRO A 210 1.37 -8.34 12.58
CA PRO A 210 1.16 -9.23 11.45
C PRO A 210 1.16 -8.48 10.12
N ASP A 211 1.55 -9.18 9.05
CA ASP A 211 1.60 -8.66 7.69
C ASP A 211 0.19 -8.51 7.07
N THR A 212 -0.68 -9.43 7.44
CA THR A 212 -2.08 -9.50 7.03
C THR A 212 -2.93 -10.14 8.13
N LEU A 213 -4.25 -9.96 8.05
CA LEU A 213 -5.23 -10.63 8.89
C LEU A 213 -5.87 -11.84 8.19
N GLY A 214 -5.20 -12.39 7.18
CA GLY A 214 -5.56 -13.61 6.47
C GLY A 214 -5.50 -13.42 4.95
N PRO A 215 -5.46 -14.50 4.15
CA PRO A 215 -5.24 -14.40 2.70
C PRO A 215 -6.23 -13.50 1.96
N GLY A 216 -7.48 -13.41 2.46
CA GLY A 216 -8.52 -12.57 1.90
C GLY A 216 -8.58 -11.14 2.45
N HIS A 217 -7.76 -10.76 3.44
CA HIS A 217 -7.92 -9.47 4.16
C HIS A 217 -6.94 -8.38 3.70
N GLY A 218 -6.32 -8.58 2.54
CA GLY A 218 -5.32 -7.69 1.97
C GLY A 218 -3.98 -7.76 2.72
N ASN A 219 -2.90 -7.43 2.01
CA ASN A 219 -1.56 -7.37 2.58
C ASN A 219 -1.20 -5.94 3.02
N TYR A 220 0.05 -5.76 3.45
CA TYR A 220 0.67 -4.48 3.73
C TYR A 220 0.18 -3.75 4.99
N LEU A 221 -0.31 -4.49 6.00
CA LEU A 221 -0.69 -3.91 7.28
C LEU A 221 0.49 -3.19 7.98
N PRO A 222 1.72 -3.75 8.02
CA PRO A 222 2.88 -3.12 8.66
C PRO A 222 3.21 -1.73 8.13
N GLN A 223 3.23 -1.58 6.81
CA GLN A 223 3.56 -0.33 6.12
C GLN A 223 2.51 0.75 6.43
N ARG A 224 1.23 0.35 6.49
CA ARG A 224 0.11 1.23 6.83
C ARG A 224 0.21 1.72 8.28
N LEU A 225 0.47 0.82 9.22
CA LEU A 225 0.66 1.16 10.64
C LEU A 225 1.88 2.07 10.83
N PHE A 226 3.02 1.67 10.26
CA PHE A 226 4.27 2.41 10.38
C PHE A 226 4.13 3.83 9.80
N LEU A 227 3.50 3.98 8.63
CA LEU A 227 3.23 5.29 8.02
C LEU A 227 2.40 6.20 8.93
N LEU A 228 1.30 5.69 9.52
CA LEU A 228 0.49 6.50 10.45
C LEU A 228 1.21 6.74 11.79
N GLY A 229 2.08 5.84 12.21
CA GLY A 229 2.97 6.04 13.36
C GLY A 229 3.95 7.20 13.13
N LEU A 230 4.54 7.29 11.93
CA LEU A 230 5.38 8.44 11.54
C LEU A 230 4.58 9.75 11.52
N VAL A 231 3.31 9.71 11.07
CA VAL A 231 2.42 10.89 11.12
C VAL A 231 2.12 11.29 12.57
N ALA A 232 1.80 10.34 13.44
CA ALA A 232 1.51 10.58 14.86
C ALA A 232 2.74 11.06 15.65
N LEU A 233 3.94 10.91 15.10
CA LEU A 233 5.18 11.38 15.69
C LEU A 233 5.39 12.89 15.47
N VAL A 234 4.75 13.49 14.45
CA VAL A 234 4.91 14.92 14.12
C VAL A 234 4.56 15.84 15.31
N PRO A 235 3.43 15.67 16.02
CA PRO A 235 3.11 16.51 17.18
C PRO A 235 4.04 16.29 18.38
N VAL A 236 4.85 15.23 18.41
CA VAL A 236 5.81 14.97 19.49
C VAL A 236 7.02 15.91 19.37
N TRP A 237 7.36 16.33 18.15
CA TRP A 237 8.54 17.16 17.91
C TRP A 237 8.26 18.66 18.09
N GLU A 238 9.09 19.32 18.90
CA GLU A 238 9.20 20.77 18.95
C GLU A 238 10.35 21.22 18.04
N LEU A 239 9.99 21.61 16.82
CA LEU A 239 10.97 22.03 15.81
C LEU A 239 11.33 23.50 16.01
N ASP A 240 12.30 23.78 16.87
CA ASP A 240 12.96 25.08 16.90
C ASP A 240 13.97 25.17 15.75
N GLY A 241 13.59 25.86 14.67
CA GLY A 241 14.41 26.02 13.46
C GLY A 241 15.75 26.73 13.69
N LYS A 242 16.00 27.28 14.88
CA LYS A 242 17.31 27.85 15.24
C LYS A 242 18.34 26.79 15.61
N ARG A 243 17.92 25.58 16.00
CA ARG A 243 18.84 24.51 16.41
C ARG A 243 19.54 23.87 15.21
N PRO A 244 20.87 23.68 15.23
CA PRO A 244 21.63 23.13 14.10
C PRO A 244 21.17 21.71 13.73
N LEU A 245 20.85 20.86 14.73
CA LEU A 245 20.34 19.52 14.48
C LEU A 245 18.96 19.51 13.80
N VAL A 246 18.09 20.48 14.11
CA VAL A 246 16.78 20.64 13.43
C VAL A 246 16.99 21.08 11.99
N ARG A 247 17.95 21.98 11.71
CA ARG A 247 18.32 22.38 10.35
C ARG A 247 18.91 21.22 9.56
N LEU A 248 19.80 20.44 10.17
CA LEU A 248 20.35 19.22 9.57
C LEU A 248 19.23 18.23 9.23
N ALA A 249 18.30 17.98 10.16
CA ALA A 249 17.14 17.14 9.89
C ALA A 249 16.30 17.67 8.72
N ALA A 250 16.02 18.98 8.67
CA ALA A 250 15.30 19.59 7.56
C ALA A 250 16.03 19.43 6.21
N LEU A 251 17.36 19.59 6.19
CA LEU A 251 18.20 19.35 5.01
C LEU A 251 18.11 17.89 4.56
N LEU A 252 18.23 16.95 5.50
CA LEU A 252 18.14 15.50 5.21
C LEU A 252 16.75 15.11 4.70
N LEU A 253 15.67 15.65 5.27
CA LEU A 253 14.30 15.46 4.78
C LEU A 253 14.10 16.04 3.38
N THR A 254 14.70 17.21 3.11
CA THR A 254 14.68 17.82 1.78
C THR A 254 15.42 16.94 0.77
N GLY A 255 16.59 16.42 1.14
CA GLY A 255 17.33 15.44 0.34
C GLY A 255 16.50 14.18 0.06
N ALA A 256 15.86 13.62 1.08
CA ALA A 256 14.96 12.48 0.94
C ALA A 256 13.82 12.76 -0.04
N LEU A 257 13.21 13.96 0.01
CA LEU A 257 12.14 14.38 -0.89
C LEU A 257 12.63 14.54 -2.34
N VAL A 258 13.80 15.13 -2.56
CA VAL A 258 14.40 15.28 -3.89
C VAL A 258 14.66 13.91 -4.52
N VAL A 259 15.29 13.02 -3.75
CA VAL A 259 15.56 11.63 -4.18
C VAL A 259 14.26 10.89 -4.48
N GLN A 260 13.26 10.98 -3.58
CA GLN A 260 11.95 10.36 -3.79
C GLN A 260 11.27 10.88 -5.06
N SER A 261 11.37 12.18 -5.33
CA SER A 261 10.81 12.80 -6.55
C SER A 261 11.50 12.27 -7.81
N ALA A 262 12.81 12.03 -7.77
CA ALA A 262 13.54 11.39 -8.87
C ALA A 262 13.05 9.95 -9.13
N TYR A 263 12.79 9.15 -8.08
CA TYR A 263 12.18 7.82 -8.24
C TYR A 263 10.77 7.90 -8.84
N VAL A 264 9.95 8.86 -8.43
CA VAL A 264 8.60 9.05 -8.99
C VAL A 264 8.69 9.41 -10.48
N TRP A 265 9.63 10.28 -10.85
CA TRP A 265 9.84 10.66 -12.25
C TRP A 265 10.28 9.46 -13.09
N ASP A 266 11.33 8.75 -12.69
CA ASP A 266 11.80 7.59 -13.45
C ASP A 266 10.74 6.47 -13.51
N TYR A 267 9.99 6.25 -12.42
CA TYR A 267 8.84 5.33 -12.43
C TYR A 267 7.76 5.77 -13.42
N ALA A 268 7.45 7.06 -13.51
CA ALA A 268 6.48 7.58 -14.48
C ALA A 268 6.94 7.33 -15.91
N LEU A 269 8.23 7.53 -16.23
CA LEU A 269 8.79 7.23 -17.55
C LEU A 269 8.76 5.73 -17.87
N ILE A 270 8.99 4.86 -16.88
CA ILE A 270 8.90 3.41 -17.07
C ILE A 270 7.45 2.97 -17.25
N SER A 271 6.54 3.54 -16.44
CA SER A 271 5.12 3.25 -16.52
C SER A 271 4.53 3.69 -17.85
N ASP A 272 4.82 4.91 -18.32
CA ASP A 272 4.36 5.40 -19.62
C ASP A 272 4.83 4.49 -20.77
N ARG A 273 6.11 4.09 -20.76
CA ARG A 273 6.63 3.17 -21.78
C ARG A 273 5.97 1.80 -21.73
N ARG A 274 5.85 1.21 -20.54
CA ARG A 274 5.37 -0.16 -20.34
C ARG A 274 3.84 -0.24 -20.42
N ALA A 275 3.13 0.45 -19.54
CA ALA A 275 1.67 0.51 -19.53
C ALA A 275 1.12 1.12 -20.82
N GLY A 276 1.79 2.15 -21.37
CA GLY A 276 1.38 2.77 -22.62
C GLY A 276 1.45 1.82 -23.82
N ALA A 277 2.32 0.81 -23.83
CA ALA A 277 2.32 -0.21 -24.88
C ALA A 277 1.06 -1.07 -24.85
N ILE A 278 0.61 -1.47 -23.67
CA ILE A 278 -0.66 -2.21 -23.53
C ILE A 278 -1.85 -1.31 -23.88
N ALA A 279 -1.83 -0.04 -23.48
CA ALA A 279 -2.87 0.91 -23.85
C ALA A 279 -2.97 1.11 -25.38
N ARG A 280 -1.83 1.14 -26.09
CA ARG A 280 -1.80 1.20 -27.56
C ARG A 280 -2.34 -0.06 -28.24
N ALA A 281 -2.30 -1.22 -27.58
CA ALA A 281 -2.84 -2.47 -28.12
C ALA A 281 -4.38 -2.58 -28.00
N VAL A 282 -5.04 -1.70 -27.23
CA VAL A 282 -6.50 -1.72 -27.00
C VAL A 282 -7.33 -1.78 -28.30
N PRO A 283 -7.04 -0.98 -29.36
CA PRO A 283 -7.80 -1.05 -30.61
C PRO A 283 -7.67 -2.42 -31.30
N ALA A 284 -6.52 -3.08 -31.20
CA ALA A 284 -6.30 -4.40 -31.78
C ALA A 284 -7.05 -5.49 -31.01
N VAL A 285 -7.17 -5.36 -29.68
CA VAL A 285 -8.02 -6.26 -28.88
C VAL A 285 -9.48 -6.19 -29.33
N GLY A 286 -9.96 -5.01 -29.72
CA GLY A 286 -11.33 -4.80 -30.16
C GLY A 286 -12.30 -4.58 -28.99
N ARG A 287 -13.60 -4.79 -29.26
CA ARG A 287 -14.71 -4.49 -28.34
C ARG A 287 -15.55 -5.75 -28.08
N ASN A 288 -16.16 -5.80 -26.89
CA ASN A 288 -16.97 -6.94 -26.42
C ASN A 288 -16.26 -8.30 -26.49
N MET A 289 -14.93 -8.30 -26.31
CA MET A 289 -14.10 -9.50 -26.29
C MET A 289 -13.94 -10.03 -24.87
N ARG A 290 -13.74 -11.35 -24.76
CA ARG A 290 -13.30 -12.01 -23.53
C ARG A 290 -11.78 -12.15 -23.56
N VAL A 291 -11.10 -11.40 -22.70
CA VAL A 291 -9.66 -11.17 -22.77
C VAL A 291 -8.96 -11.87 -21.61
N GLY A 292 -7.94 -12.66 -21.92
CA GLY A 292 -6.92 -13.07 -20.95
C GLY A 292 -5.60 -12.36 -21.23
N THR A 293 -4.70 -12.28 -20.24
CA THR A 293 -3.32 -11.86 -20.50
C THR A 293 -2.28 -12.82 -19.98
N LEU A 294 -1.15 -12.87 -20.66
CA LEU A 294 0.05 -13.54 -20.23
C LEU A 294 1.15 -12.50 -20.04
N LEU A 295 1.61 -12.29 -18.80
CA LEU A 295 2.61 -11.26 -18.50
C LEU A 295 3.93 -11.92 -18.10
N ILE A 296 5.00 -11.67 -18.88
CA ILE A 296 6.30 -12.33 -18.73
C ILE A 296 7.39 -11.28 -18.47
N GLY A 297 8.34 -11.53 -17.57
CA GLY A 297 9.46 -10.62 -17.40
C GLY A 297 9.06 -9.27 -16.78
N ILE A 298 7.97 -9.23 -16.00
CA ILE A 298 7.39 -7.97 -15.54
C ILE A 298 8.19 -7.30 -14.42
N GLN A 299 9.17 -8.00 -13.85
CA GLN A 299 10.01 -7.48 -12.77
C GLN A 299 10.70 -6.17 -13.19
N GLY A 300 10.96 -5.32 -12.20
CA GLY A 300 11.54 -4.01 -12.45
C GLY A 300 12.31 -3.47 -11.26
N PRO A 301 12.97 -2.32 -11.41
CA PRO A 301 13.75 -1.70 -10.33
C PRO A 301 12.88 -1.14 -9.19
N TYR A 302 11.55 -1.22 -9.30
CA TYR A 302 10.59 -0.68 -8.34
C TYR A 302 9.88 -1.78 -7.56
N ARG A 303 9.37 -1.42 -6.39
CA ARG A 303 8.54 -2.31 -5.56
C ARG A 303 7.11 -2.42 -6.08
N ALA A 304 6.61 -1.38 -6.73
CA ALA A 304 5.35 -1.42 -7.48
C ALA A 304 5.63 -1.85 -8.92
N ASN A 305 4.77 -2.71 -9.47
CA ASN A 305 4.88 -3.17 -10.84
C ASN A 305 3.81 -2.49 -11.71
N PRO A 306 4.18 -1.64 -12.69
CA PRO A 306 3.20 -0.95 -13.52
C PRO A 306 2.47 -1.86 -14.51
N ILE A 307 2.89 -3.12 -14.70
CA ILE A 307 2.30 -4.06 -15.65
C ILE A 307 1.34 -5.06 -14.99
N LEU A 308 1.52 -5.39 -13.71
CA LEU A 308 0.83 -6.53 -13.08
C LEU A 308 -0.70 -6.50 -13.19
N HIS A 309 -1.30 -5.30 -13.23
CA HIS A 309 -2.76 -5.12 -13.32
C HIS A 309 -3.17 -4.06 -14.37
N VAL A 310 -2.30 -3.78 -15.35
CA VAL A 310 -2.59 -2.79 -16.40
C VAL A 310 -3.53 -3.33 -17.47
N ASP A 311 -3.61 -4.65 -17.59
CA ASP A 311 -4.61 -5.40 -18.37
C ASP A 311 -6.06 -4.95 -18.11
N ASN A 312 -6.38 -4.48 -16.90
CA ASN A 312 -7.69 -3.89 -16.60
C ASN A 312 -8.05 -2.69 -17.50
N GLN A 313 -7.06 -1.99 -18.07
CA GLN A 313 -7.31 -0.92 -19.04
C GLN A 313 -7.97 -1.44 -20.33
N LEU A 314 -7.78 -2.71 -20.67
CA LEU A 314 -8.39 -3.34 -21.85
C LEU A 314 -9.92 -3.41 -21.76
N GLY A 315 -10.49 -3.29 -20.55
CA GLY A 315 -11.94 -3.29 -20.29
C GLY A 315 -12.60 -1.91 -20.29
N ILE A 316 -11.84 -0.83 -20.15
CA ILE A 316 -12.40 0.52 -19.96
C ILE A 316 -13.01 1.02 -21.26
N GLY A 317 -14.34 1.20 -21.29
CA GLY A 317 -15.06 1.76 -22.43
C GLY A 317 -15.14 0.86 -23.67
N THR A 318 -14.67 -0.39 -23.58
CA THR A 318 -14.65 -1.37 -24.69
C THR A 318 -15.77 -2.41 -24.61
N GLY A 319 -16.34 -2.62 -23.42
CA GLY A 319 -17.27 -3.73 -23.16
C GLY A 319 -16.56 -5.09 -23.03
N ASN A 320 -15.22 -5.11 -23.02
CA ASN A 320 -14.45 -6.33 -22.87
C ASN A 320 -14.59 -6.91 -21.45
N ILE A 321 -14.60 -8.24 -21.35
CA ILE A 321 -14.49 -8.97 -20.09
C ILE A 321 -13.02 -9.31 -19.89
N VAL A 322 -12.43 -8.85 -18.81
CA VAL A 322 -11.00 -8.98 -18.50
C VAL A 322 -10.84 -10.03 -17.40
N TRP A 323 -10.43 -11.24 -17.77
CA TRP A 323 -10.53 -12.43 -16.91
C TRP A 323 -9.52 -12.50 -15.77
N ASN A 324 -8.41 -11.82 -15.94
CA ASN A 324 -7.32 -11.60 -15.00
C ASN A 324 -7.58 -10.41 -14.04
N ASN A 325 -8.77 -9.81 -14.06
CA ASN A 325 -9.09 -8.71 -13.17
C ASN A 325 -8.99 -9.14 -11.69
N TYR A 326 -7.90 -8.73 -11.05
CA TYR A 326 -7.56 -8.98 -9.65
C TYR A 326 -8.70 -8.66 -8.68
N GLU A 327 -9.45 -7.59 -8.93
CA GLU A 327 -10.49 -7.14 -8.01
C GLU A 327 -11.61 -8.18 -7.85
N THR A 328 -11.89 -8.94 -8.92
CA THR A 328 -12.91 -10.00 -8.92
C THR A 328 -12.54 -11.20 -8.05
N ALA A 329 -11.27 -11.35 -7.66
CA ALA A 329 -10.83 -12.43 -6.77
C ALA A 329 -11.04 -12.12 -5.28
N HIS A 330 -11.43 -10.88 -4.94
CA HIS A 330 -11.46 -10.43 -3.57
C HIS A 330 -12.80 -9.78 -3.21
N TYR A 331 -13.45 -10.33 -2.18
CA TYR A 331 -14.80 -9.92 -1.74
C TYR A 331 -14.94 -8.44 -1.35
N TYR A 332 -13.84 -7.76 -1.02
CA TYR A 332 -13.85 -6.37 -0.57
C TYR A 332 -13.84 -5.36 -1.72
N PHE A 333 -13.70 -5.81 -2.97
CA PHE A 333 -13.96 -4.98 -4.14
C PHE A 333 -15.40 -5.15 -4.63
N PRO A 334 -16.01 -4.07 -5.14
CA PRO A 334 -17.40 -4.09 -5.60
C PRO A 334 -17.58 -4.80 -6.96
N VAL A 335 -16.49 -5.14 -7.65
CA VAL A 335 -16.51 -5.79 -8.96
C VAL A 335 -16.35 -7.29 -8.76
N GLN A 336 -17.34 -8.07 -9.17
CA GLN A 336 -17.34 -9.53 -9.05
C GLN A 336 -17.88 -10.15 -10.35
N PHE A 337 -17.39 -11.35 -10.70
CA PHE A 337 -18.07 -12.16 -11.71
C PHE A 337 -19.40 -12.69 -11.16
N ARG A 338 -20.32 -13.04 -12.06
CA ARG A 338 -21.56 -13.68 -11.65
C ARG A 338 -21.24 -15.07 -11.08
N PRO A 339 -21.80 -15.48 -9.92
CA PRO A 339 -21.43 -16.74 -9.26
C PRO A 339 -21.67 -18.01 -10.09
N ASP A 340 -22.62 -17.97 -11.01
CA ASP A 340 -23.01 -19.06 -11.90
C ASP A 340 -22.22 -19.08 -13.22
N LEU A 341 -21.42 -18.05 -13.48
CA LEU A 341 -20.62 -17.95 -14.69
C LEU A 341 -19.36 -18.81 -14.55
N ARG A 342 -19.17 -19.75 -15.48
CA ARG A 342 -17.87 -20.41 -15.64
C ARG A 342 -16.84 -19.35 -16.04
N HIS A 343 -15.78 -19.18 -15.25
CA HIS A 343 -14.71 -18.24 -15.53
C HIS A 343 -13.36 -18.82 -15.06
N PRO A 344 -12.25 -18.45 -15.71
CA PRO A 344 -10.94 -18.79 -15.19
C PRO A 344 -10.70 -18.07 -13.85
N PRO A 345 -9.92 -18.67 -12.94
CA PRO A 345 -9.52 -18.01 -11.70
C PRO A 345 -8.51 -16.88 -11.98
N ALA A 346 -8.88 -15.64 -11.66
CA ALA A 346 -8.02 -14.45 -11.88
C ALA A 346 -6.64 -14.60 -11.20
N PHE A 347 -6.59 -15.20 -10.00
CA PHE A 347 -5.33 -15.40 -9.26
C PHE A 347 -4.32 -16.27 -10.00
N VAL A 348 -4.74 -17.20 -10.88
CA VAL A 348 -3.81 -18.04 -11.64
C VAL A 348 -3.05 -17.23 -12.68
N PHE A 349 -3.67 -16.22 -13.29
CA PHE A 349 -2.97 -15.29 -14.18
C PHE A 349 -1.91 -14.50 -13.44
N GLU A 350 -2.25 -13.95 -12.28
CA GLU A 350 -1.32 -13.22 -11.42
C GLU A 350 -0.16 -14.14 -10.97
N GLU A 351 -0.47 -15.35 -10.55
CA GLU A 351 0.48 -16.37 -10.13
C GLU A 351 1.48 -16.77 -11.22
N VAL A 352 1.04 -16.84 -12.49
CA VAL A 352 1.91 -17.05 -13.64
C VAL A 352 2.80 -15.83 -13.88
N ALA A 353 2.26 -14.61 -13.70
CA ALA A 353 2.97 -13.36 -13.94
C ALA A 353 4.06 -13.05 -12.89
N ILE A 354 3.80 -13.34 -11.61
CA ILE A 354 4.74 -13.03 -10.52
C ILE A 354 5.87 -14.06 -10.38
N ARG A 355 5.64 -15.31 -10.80
CA ARG A 355 6.67 -16.36 -10.83
C ARG A 355 7.60 -16.12 -12.00
N ASP A 356 8.67 -15.39 -11.78
CA ASP A 356 9.63 -15.04 -12.84
C ASP A 356 11.04 -15.55 -12.55
N ASP A 357 11.22 -16.28 -11.46
CA ASP A 357 12.48 -16.97 -11.17
C ASP A 357 12.65 -18.17 -12.12
N PRO A 358 13.85 -18.38 -12.71
CA PRO A 358 14.13 -19.58 -13.51
C PRO A 358 13.81 -20.90 -12.81
N ALA A 359 13.93 -20.96 -11.48
CA ALA A 359 13.58 -22.15 -10.69
C ALA A 359 12.06 -22.45 -10.71
N ASP A 360 11.22 -21.42 -10.87
CA ASP A 360 9.76 -21.54 -10.94
C ASP A 360 9.27 -21.87 -12.36
N ALA A 361 10.13 -21.84 -13.38
CA ALA A 361 9.74 -22.02 -14.77
C ALA A 361 8.93 -23.32 -15.04
N PRO A 362 9.24 -24.48 -14.43
CA PRO A 362 8.42 -25.69 -14.58
C PRO A 362 7.00 -25.53 -14.04
N GLU A 363 6.87 -24.93 -12.86
CA GLU A 363 5.58 -24.75 -12.20
C GLU A 363 4.74 -23.68 -12.91
N ARG A 364 5.38 -22.58 -13.33
CA ARG A 364 4.73 -21.54 -14.15
C ARG A 364 4.13 -22.12 -15.42
N ALA A 365 4.90 -22.93 -16.14
CA ALA A 365 4.43 -23.58 -17.35
C ALA A 365 3.27 -24.56 -17.08
N ARG A 366 3.34 -25.32 -15.98
CA ARG A 366 2.26 -26.22 -15.56
C ARG A 366 0.97 -25.46 -15.28
N LEU A 367 1.04 -24.37 -14.53
CA LEU A 367 -0.13 -23.51 -14.22
C LEU A 367 -0.73 -22.91 -15.49
N TRP A 368 0.10 -22.40 -16.39
CA TRP A 368 -0.35 -21.82 -17.65
C TRP A 368 -1.00 -22.86 -18.58
N GLU A 369 -0.40 -24.05 -18.69
CA GLU A 369 -0.95 -25.15 -19.47
C GLU A 369 -2.30 -25.63 -18.93
N GLN A 370 -2.43 -25.79 -17.62
CA GLN A 370 -3.70 -26.17 -16.99
C GLN A 370 -4.79 -25.11 -17.21
N LEU A 371 -4.45 -23.84 -17.04
CA LEU A 371 -5.38 -22.72 -17.26
C LEU A 371 -5.92 -22.72 -18.69
N LEU A 372 -5.05 -22.84 -19.70
CA LEU A 372 -5.48 -22.85 -21.09
C LEU A 372 -6.20 -24.16 -21.47
N GLN A 373 -5.73 -25.31 -21.00
CA GLN A 373 -6.40 -26.58 -21.24
C GLN A 373 -7.85 -26.53 -20.76
N GLU A 374 -8.10 -25.94 -19.59
CA GLU A 374 -9.44 -25.85 -19.03
C GLU A 374 -10.27 -24.70 -19.63
N TYR A 375 -9.70 -23.50 -19.83
CA TYR A 375 -10.47 -22.28 -20.07
C TYR A 375 -10.23 -21.57 -21.41
N HIS A 376 -9.41 -22.11 -22.33
CA HIS A 376 -9.15 -21.45 -23.62
C HIS A 376 -10.44 -21.14 -24.42
N ASP A 377 -11.51 -21.90 -24.22
CA ASP A 377 -12.79 -21.69 -24.90
C ASP A 377 -13.50 -20.39 -24.45
N LEU A 378 -13.15 -19.88 -23.27
CA LEU A 378 -13.64 -18.64 -22.70
C LEU A 378 -12.82 -17.41 -23.09
N LEU A 379 -11.69 -17.60 -23.76
CA LEU A 379 -10.79 -16.54 -24.21
C LEU A 379 -10.98 -16.30 -25.70
N ASP A 380 -11.37 -15.08 -26.08
CA ASP A 380 -11.46 -14.68 -27.48
C ASP A 380 -10.12 -14.16 -27.99
N VAL A 381 -9.45 -13.40 -27.12
CA VAL A 381 -8.18 -12.73 -27.37
C VAL A 381 -7.27 -12.96 -26.18
N LEU A 382 -5.99 -13.24 -26.46
CA LEU A 382 -4.93 -13.27 -25.47
C LEU A 382 -3.96 -12.12 -25.73
N VAL A 383 -3.76 -11.26 -24.74
CA VAL A 383 -2.74 -10.20 -24.80
C VAL A 383 -1.49 -10.68 -24.05
N VAL A 384 -0.36 -10.75 -24.74
CA VAL A 384 0.90 -11.25 -24.19
C VAL A 384 1.87 -10.09 -24.04
N TRP A 385 2.42 -9.90 -22.84
CA TRP A 385 3.55 -9.02 -22.58
C TRP A 385 4.84 -9.85 -22.46
N GLY A 386 5.85 -9.50 -23.25
CA GLY A 386 7.13 -10.22 -23.31
C GLY A 386 7.04 -11.54 -24.10
N SER A 387 8.05 -12.39 -23.93
CA SER A 387 8.18 -13.68 -24.61
C SER A 387 8.88 -14.71 -23.73
N ASP A 388 8.42 -15.96 -23.80
CA ASP A 388 9.05 -17.11 -23.16
C ASP A 388 8.76 -18.32 -24.07
N PRO A 389 9.78 -18.94 -24.70
CA PRO A 389 9.56 -19.99 -25.68
C PRO A 389 8.70 -21.16 -25.19
N ARG A 390 8.76 -21.48 -23.88
CA ARG A 390 7.98 -22.57 -23.31
C ARG A 390 6.52 -22.17 -23.17
N LEU A 391 6.24 -20.97 -22.65
CA LEU A 391 4.87 -20.46 -22.53
C LEU A 391 4.25 -20.15 -23.90
N ASP A 392 5.06 -19.68 -24.84
CA ASP A 392 4.67 -19.46 -26.24
C ASP A 392 4.29 -20.79 -26.92
N GLY A 393 5.08 -21.85 -26.72
CA GLY A 393 4.78 -23.19 -27.24
C GLY A 393 3.51 -23.81 -26.66
N ILE A 394 3.20 -23.52 -25.39
CA ILE A 394 1.92 -23.87 -24.76
C ILE A 394 0.80 -23.07 -25.43
N THR A 395 0.91 -21.74 -25.46
CA THR A 395 -0.08 -20.81 -26.02
C THR A 395 -0.45 -21.13 -27.47
N ALA A 396 0.55 -21.44 -28.30
CA ALA A 396 0.40 -21.75 -29.72
C ALA A 396 -0.41 -23.03 -30.00
N ARG A 397 -0.84 -23.79 -29.00
CA ARG A 397 -1.78 -24.92 -29.21
C ARG A 397 -3.21 -24.44 -29.41
N TRP A 398 -3.60 -23.33 -28.78
CA TRP A 398 -4.98 -22.83 -28.76
C TRP A 398 -5.16 -21.47 -29.47
N PHE A 399 -4.08 -20.69 -29.62
CA PHE A 399 -4.10 -19.37 -30.25
C PHE A 399 -3.29 -19.36 -31.55
N ASP A 400 -3.65 -18.45 -32.45
CA ASP A 400 -2.93 -18.24 -33.71
C ASP A 400 -1.50 -17.77 -33.40
N PRO A 401 -0.46 -18.39 -34.00
CA PRO A 401 0.92 -18.05 -33.71
C PRO A 401 1.32 -16.71 -34.34
N GLU A 402 0.59 -16.25 -35.36
CA GLU A 402 0.75 -14.95 -35.98
C GLU A 402 -0.12 -13.92 -35.23
N PRO A 403 0.49 -12.94 -34.54
CA PRO A 403 -0.26 -11.95 -33.80
C PRO A 403 -0.99 -10.98 -34.73
N MET A 404 -2.20 -10.55 -34.34
CA MET A 404 -2.92 -9.47 -35.05
C MET A 404 -2.33 -8.08 -34.76
N TYR A 405 -1.52 -7.98 -33.71
CA TYR A 405 -0.77 -6.79 -33.33
C TYR A 405 0.50 -7.23 -32.61
N ASP A 406 1.63 -6.64 -33.01
CA ASP A 406 2.93 -6.85 -32.38
C ASP A 406 3.72 -5.53 -32.41
N ASP A 407 4.17 -5.05 -31.25
CA ASP A 407 5.07 -3.90 -31.13
C ASP A 407 6.43 -4.24 -30.52
N GLY A 408 6.77 -5.53 -30.48
CA GLY A 408 7.99 -6.09 -29.89
C GLY A 408 7.88 -6.34 -28.38
N TRP A 409 6.91 -5.74 -27.68
CA TRP A 409 6.66 -5.99 -26.26
C TRP A 409 5.29 -6.60 -26.00
N VAL A 410 4.29 -6.16 -26.76
CA VAL A 410 2.91 -6.60 -26.64
C VAL A 410 2.51 -7.33 -27.91
N ARG A 411 1.99 -8.56 -27.74
CA ARG A 411 1.38 -9.35 -28.80
C ARG A 411 -0.09 -9.55 -28.51
N VAL A 412 -0.95 -9.39 -29.51
CA VAL A 412 -2.37 -9.72 -29.41
C VAL A 412 -2.64 -10.94 -30.27
N LEU A 413 -3.08 -12.04 -29.64
CA LEU A 413 -3.30 -13.32 -30.30
C LEU A 413 -4.80 -13.63 -30.34
N ARG A 414 -5.29 -14.08 -31.49
CA ARG A 414 -6.67 -14.55 -31.65
C ARG A 414 -6.75 -16.03 -31.29
N ARG A 415 -7.86 -16.46 -30.71
CA ARG A 415 -8.12 -17.89 -30.55
C ARG A 415 -8.30 -18.54 -31.92
N ARG A 416 -7.69 -19.71 -32.12
CA ARG A 416 -7.85 -20.51 -33.34
C ARG A 416 -9.32 -20.79 -33.66
N GLY A 417 -9.66 -20.72 -34.95
CA GLY A 417 -10.98 -21.08 -35.47
C GLY A 417 -12.10 -20.09 -35.14
N ARG A 418 -11.79 -18.79 -35.00
CA ARG A 418 -12.76 -17.74 -34.69
C ARG A 418 -12.63 -16.50 -35.56
#